data_AF-A0A0D2N7Z8-F1
#
_entry.id   AF-A0A0D2N7Z8-F1
#
_cell.length_a   1.000
_cell.length_b   1.000
_cell.length_c   1.000
_cell.angle_alpha   90.00
_cell.angle_beta   90.00
_cell.angle_gamma   90.00
#
_symmetry.space_group_name_H-M   'P 1'
#
loop_
_entity.id
_entity.type
_entity.pdbx_description
1 polymer ?
#
loop_
_entity_poly.entity_id
_entity_poly.type
_entity_poly.pdbx_seq_one_letter_code
_entity_poly.pdbx_strand_id
1 'polypeptide(L)'
;MEEPQQDDLLELEETLELQELVARVLASRGRDAAAVLPRYKQIMIKYQEQPQLLDGCLEGVVQPLAALLRDHAAAAAPPPGAGGAHPGTRAAAAEVGAVCGVCRLLHVLVTVRGHKTVVRFFPHEAADLERVLQVLLAVRAGAESAGQGDAAAASSGAHDDAALAAWEAQGVLLLWLSILVLTPFDLRTVDSSVGAAAPAGGVTPLAARIVELCQGYLDHPGAAREMAALLLARLLTRPDMRPALEGFLGWQAATLAAAHPAKLQFLLPGVLQARAQGRVRAALHAGWGAALAWHRCCGCGAADVFE
;
A
#
# COMPACT_ATOMS: atom_id res chain seq x y z
N MET A 1 -7.81 -17.72 42.51
CA MET A 1 -8.39 -17.64 41.15
C MET A 1 -9.42 -16.52 41.17
N GLU A 2 -8.94 -15.28 41.22
CA GLU A 2 -9.74 -14.04 41.11
C GLU A 2 -8.78 -13.00 40.50
N GLU A 3 -8.56 -13.06 39.19
CA GLU A 3 -7.89 -12.01 38.40
C GLU A 3 -8.59 -11.60 37.08
N PRO A 4 -9.82 -12.03 36.70
CA PRO A 4 -10.40 -11.55 35.43
C PRO A 4 -10.83 -10.07 35.47
N GLN A 5 -11.21 -9.53 36.64
CA GLN A 5 -11.78 -8.18 36.72
C GLN A 5 -10.73 -7.05 36.64
N GLN A 6 -9.47 -7.32 36.97
CA GLN A 6 -8.39 -6.33 36.89
C GLN A 6 -7.85 -6.21 35.47
N ASP A 7 -7.71 -7.32 34.74
CA ASP A 7 -7.30 -7.32 33.34
C ASP A 7 -8.35 -6.62 32.45
N ASP A 8 -9.65 -6.91 32.65
CA ASP A 8 -10.74 -6.24 31.92
C ASP A 8 -10.74 -4.70 32.13
N LEU A 9 -10.39 -4.23 33.34
CA LEU A 9 -10.34 -2.80 33.66
C LEU A 9 -9.15 -2.09 33.00
N LEU A 10 -7.99 -2.76 32.99
CA LEU A 10 -6.78 -2.26 32.34
C LEU A 10 -6.95 -2.20 30.81
N GLU A 11 -7.61 -3.19 30.21
CA GLU A 11 -7.95 -3.17 28.79
C GLU A 11 -8.89 -2.00 28.43
N LEU A 12 -9.85 -1.68 29.31
CA LEU A 12 -10.73 -0.52 29.13
C LEU A 12 -9.96 0.81 29.22
N GLU A 13 -9.04 0.95 30.17
CA GLU A 13 -8.22 2.17 30.28
C GLU A 13 -7.29 2.35 29.06
N GLU A 14 -6.66 1.27 28.59
CA GLU A 14 -5.77 1.31 27.42
C GLU A 14 -6.52 1.57 26.11
N THR A 15 -7.75 1.05 25.97
CA THR A 15 -8.60 1.34 24.80
C THR A 15 -9.09 2.79 24.80
N LEU A 16 -9.39 3.38 25.96
CA LEU A 16 -9.71 4.79 26.09
C LEU A 16 -8.49 5.67 25.74
N GLU A 17 -7.32 5.34 26.27
CA GLU A 17 -6.08 6.06 25.93
C GLU A 17 -5.80 5.99 24.42
N LEU A 18 -5.99 4.81 23.80
CA LEU A 18 -5.83 4.64 22.36
C LEU A 18 -6.77 5.55 21.56
N GLN A 19 -8.04 5.65 21.98
CA GLN A 19 -9.01 6.55 21.37
C GLN A 19 -8.65 8.03 21.54
N GLU A 20 -8.15 8.44 22.70
CA GLU A 20 -7.68 9.81 22.94
C GLU A 20 -6.48 10.17 22.07
N LEU A 21 -5.52 9.25 21.94
CA LEU A 21 -4.37 9.42 21.05
C LEU A 21 -4.81 9.59 19.60
N VAL A 22 -5.76 8.78 19.13
CA VAL A 22 -6.33 8.92 17.79
C VAL A 22 -7.07 10.25 17.66
N ALA A 23 -7.91 10.63 18.62
CA ALA A 23 -8.66 11.89 18.60
C ALA A 23 -7.73 13.11 18.49
N ARG A 24 -6.59 13.10 19.17
CA ARG A 24 -5.54 14.13 19.05
C ARG A 24 -4.93 14.19 17.65
N VAL A 25 -4.68 13.03 17.03
CA VAL A 25 -4.18 12.95 15.65
C VAL A 25 -5.22 13.49 14.66
N LEU A 26 -6.51 13.19 14.87
CA LEU A 26 -7.60 13.73 14.05
C LEU A 26 -7.70 15.25 14.18
N ALA A 27 -7.67 15.78 15.41
CA ALA A 27 -7.75 17.22 15.68
C ALA A 27 -6.59 18.01 15.03
N SER A 28 -5.40 17.42 15.00
CA SER A 28 -4.21 18.01 14.36
C SER A 28 -4.12 17.77 12.85
N ARG A 29 -5.07 17.03 12.26
CA ARG A 29 -5.04 16.50 10.88
C ARG A 29 -3.79 15.69 10.55
N GLY A 30 -3.28 14.91 11.49
CA GLY A 30 -2.11 14.04 11.28
C GLY A 30 -0.76 14.66 11.64
N ARG A 31 -0.70 15.95 11.99
CA ARG A 31 0.55 16.63 12.36
C ARG A 31 1.15 16.12 13.67
N ASP A 32 0.31 15.71 14.62
CA ASP A 32 0.76 15.17 15.90
C ASP A 32 1.08 13.66 15.85
N ALA A 33 0.91 13.00 14.69
CA ALA A 33 1.07 11.56 14.58
C ALA A 33 2.49 11.09 14.98
N ALA A 34 3.53 11.85 14.63
CA ALA A 34 4.91 11.55 15.03
C ALA A 34 5.12 11.65 16.56
N ALA A 35 4.45 12.59 17.23
CA ALA A 35 4.56 12.77 18.68
C ALA A 35 3.79 11.69 19.46
N VAL A 36 2.66 11.23 18.90
CA VAL A 36 1.82 10.18 19.50
C VAL A 36 2.40 8.78 19.29
N LEU A 37 3.16 8.58 18.21
CA LEU A 37 3.67 7.27 17.79
C LEU A 37 4.42 6.47 18.87
N PRO A 38 5.33 7.03 19.70
CA PRO A 38 6.06 6.25 20.68
C PRO A 38 5.13 5.62 21.73
N ARG A 39 4.17 6.41 22.23
CA ARG A 39 3.17 5.92 23.18
C ARG A 39 2.23 4.90 22.54
N TYR A 40 1.78 5.20 21.32
CA TYR A 40 0.97 4.27 20.53
C TYR A 40 1.66 2.92 20.35
N LYS A 41 2.95 2.91 19.97
CA LYS A 41 3.75 1.68 19.84
C LYS A 41 3.86 0.91 21.16
N GLN A 42 4.04 1.60 22.29
CA GLN A 42 4.12 0.96 23.61
C GLN A 42 2.84 0.20 23.96
N ILE A 43 1.68 0.81 23.69
CA ILE A 43 0.38 0.15 23.90
C ILE A 43 0.27 -1.06 22.96
N MET A 44 0.55 -0.87 21.67
CA MET A 44 0.46 -1.94 20.67
C MET A 44 1.40 -3.14 20.92
N ILE A 45 2.56 -2.93 21.54
CA ILE A 45 3.50 -4.01 21.87
C ILE A 45 2.89 -4.99 22.89
N LYS A 46 2.08 -4.52 23.84
CA LYS A 46 1.45 -5.37 24.86
C LYS A 46 0.52 -6.42 24.25
N TYR A 47 -0.13 -6.07 23.15
CA TYR A 47 -1.06 -6.92 22.43
C TYR A 47 -0.41 -7.82 21.37
N GLN A 48 0.93 -7.87 21.28
CA GLN A 48 1.62 -8.73 20.30
C GLN A 48 1.40 -10.22 20.54
N GLU A 49 1.33 -10.65 21.80
CA GLU A 49 1.11 -12.06 22.16
C GLU A 49 -0.33 -12.50 21.90
N GLN A 50 -1.31 -11.60 22.11
CA GLN A 50 -2.74 -11.86 21.91
C GLN A 50 -3.41 -10.73 21.11
N PRO A 51 -3.19 -10.65 19.78
CA PRO A 51 -3.66 -9.54 18.97
C PRO A 51 -5.19 -9.54 18.77
N GLN A 52 -5.89 -10.62 19.10
CA GLN A 52 -7.35 -10.72 18.99
C GLN A 52 -8.08 -9.80 19.98
N LEU A 53 -7.44 -9.42 21.09
CA LEU A 53 -8.00 -8.48 22.08
C LEU A 53 -8.25 -7.09 21.49
N LEU A 54 -7.47 -6.72 20.47
CA LEU A 54 -7.66 -5.45 19.76
C LEU A 54 -8.91 -5.44 18.88
N ASP A 55 -9.49 -6.59 18.53
CA ASP A 55 -10.56 -6.67 17.52
C ASP A 55 -11.80 -5.82 17.90
N GLY A 56 -12.08 -5.64 19.20
CA GLY A 56 -13.17 -4.79 19.68
C GLY A 56 -12.94 -3.28 19.52
N CYS A 57 -11.69 -2.82 19.54
CA CYS A 57 -11.35 -1.39 19.42
C CYS A 57 -10.81 -1.01 18.02
N LEU A 58 -10.41 -1.99 17.20
CA LEU A 58 -9.84 -1.77 15.88
C LEU A 58 -10.71 -0.90 14.97
N GLU A 59 -12.02 -1.12 14.97
CA GLU A 59 -12.94 -0.34 14.14
C GLU A 59 -12.88 1.16 14.51
N GLY A 60 -12.94 1.47 15.80
CA GLY A 60 -12.90 2.83 16.33
C GLY A 60 -11.55 3.54 16.15
N VAL A 61 -10.49 2.81 15.84
CA VAL A 61 -9.15 3.36 15.58
C VAL A 61 -8.87 3.47 14.09
N VAL A 62 -9.13 2.40 13.32
CA VAL A 62 -8.75 2.32 11.91
C VAL A 62 -9.66 3.18 11.03
N GLN A 63 -10.98 3.13 11.23
CA GLN A 63 -11.92 3.92 10.41
C GLN A 63 -11.62 5.43 10.44
N PRO A 64 -11.43 6.08 11.61
CA PRO A 64 -11.13 7.51 11.62
C PRO A 64 -9.77 7.85 11.01
N LEU A 65 -8.74 7.02 11.20
CA LEU A 65 -7.44 7.23 10.57
C LEU A 65 -7.53 7.06 9.04
N ALA A 66 -8.30 6.08 8.56
CA ALA A 66 -8.52 5.85 7.13
C ALA A 66 -9.36 6.97 6.49
N ALA A 67 -10.36 7.49 7.21
CA ALA A 67 -11.12 8.67 6.78
C ALA A 67 -10.23 9.91 6.68
N LEU A 68 -9.35 10.14 7.66
CA LEU A 68 -8.38 11.24 7.60
C LEU A 68 -7.42 11.10 6.40
N LEU A 69 -6.93 9.88 6.11
CA LEU A 69 -6.12 9.64 4.91
C LEU A 69 -6.88 9.93 3.63
N ARG A 70 -8.17 9.60 3.58
CA ARG A 70 -9.05 9.91 2.46
C ARG A 70 -9.23 11.41 2.27
N ASP A 71 -9.39 12.17 3.35
CA ASP A 71 -9.50 13.62 3.29
C ASP A 71 -8.21 14.26 2.74
N HIS A 72 -7.05 13.79 3.18
CA HIS A 72 -5.76 14.19 2.61
C HIS A 72 -5.63 13.82 1.13
N ALA A 73 -6.10 12.62 0.74
CA ALA A 73 -6.10 12.20 -0.66
C ALA A 73 -7.04 13.03 -1.53
N ALA A 74 -8.17 13.48 -0.98
CA ALA A 74 -9.09 14.39 -1.65
C ALA A 74 -8.52 15.80 -1.78
N ALA A 75 -7.79 16.29 -0.76
CA ALA A 75 -7.12 17.59 -0.78
C ALA A 75 -5.93 17.65 -1.74
N ALA A 76 -5.20 16.54 -1.89
CA ALA A 76 -4.10 16.40 -2.83
C ALA A 76 -4.54 16.36 -4.31
N ALA A 77 -5.82 16.12 -4.58
CA ALA A 77 -6.33 16.14 -5.95
C ALA A 77 -6.37 17.59 -6.48
N PRO A 78 -5.74 17.88 -7.64
CA PRO A 78 -5.76 19.24 -8.20
C PRO A 78 -7.21 19.61 -8.57
N PRO A 79 -7.70 20.81 -8.19
CA PRO A 79 -9.02 21.25 -8.62
C PRO A 79 -9.04 21.40 -10.15
N PRO A 80 -10.11 20.97 -10.83
CA PRO A 80 -10.23 21.11 -12.28
C PRO A 80 -10.25 22.61 -12.63
N GLY A 81 -9.14 23.10 -13.20
CA GLY A 81 -9.03 24.46 -13.72
C GLY A 81 -8.08 25.43 -12.99
N ALA A 82 -7.43 25.04 -11.89
CA ALA A 82 -6.37 25.86 -11.30
C ALA A 82 -5.00 25.28 -11.68
N GLY A 83 -4.21 26.06 -12.42
CA GLY A 83 -2.85 25.69 -12.82
C GLY A 83 -2.02 25.23 -11.63
N GLY A 84 -1.45 24.02 -11.79
CA GLY A 84 -0.51 23.33 -10.90
C GLY A 84 -0.13 24.02 -9.60
N ALA A 85 -0.73 23.55 -8.50
CA ALA A 85 -0.09 23.67 -7.19
C ALA A 85 1.32 23.10 -7.33
N HIS A 86 2.33 23.96 -7.18
CA HIS A 86 3.71 23.54 -7.34
C HIS A 86 4.05 22.49 -6.27
N PRO A 87 4.50 21.28 -6.66
CA PRO A 87 4.85 20.19 -5.74
C PRO A 87 6.02 20.52 -4.80
N GLY A 88 6.63 21.70 -4.92
CA GLY A 88 7.71 22.19 -4.06
C GLY A 88 7.27 23.13 -2.93
N THR A 89 5.97 23.32 -2.69
CA THR A 89 5.52 24.25 -1.63
C THR A 89 5.65 23.60 -0.26
N ARG A 90 6.17 24.33 0.75
CA ARG A 90 6.34 23.85 2.14
C ARG A 90 5.06 23.27 2.76
N ALA A 91 3.89 23.73 2.32
CA ALA A 91 2.60 23.20 2.70
C ALA A 91 2.37 21.75 2.22
N ALA A 92 2.73 21.45 0.96
CA ALA A 92 2.62 20.10 0.40
C ALA A 92 3.58 19.12 1.11
N ALA A 93 4.79 19.57 1.45
CA ALA A 93 5.73 18.76 2.23
C ALA A 93 5.21 18.46 3.65
N ALA A 94 4.56 19.43 4.30
CA ALA A 94 3.93 19.24 5.60
C ALA A 94 2.73 18.27 5.53
N GLU A 95 1.95 18.34 4.46
CA GLU A 95 0.84 17.43 4.18
C GLU A 95 1.32 16.00 3.93
N VAL A 96 2.35 15.81 3.11
CA VAL A 96 3.02 14.51 2.92
C VAL A 96 3.55 13.97 4.25
N GLY A 97 4.15 14.83 5.09
CA GLY A 97 4.58 14.45 6.44
C GLY A 97 3.43 13.98 7.34
N ALA A 98 2.28 14.66 7.30
CA ALA A 98 1.08 14.26 8.04
C ALA A 98 0.53 12.92 7.54
N VAL A 99 0.45 12.72 6.22
CA VAL A 99 0.06 11.44 5.61
C VAL A 99 1.00 10.33 6.04
N CYS A 100 2.31 10.53 5.96
CA CYS A 100 3.30 9.55 6.41
C CYS A 100 3.11 9.19 7.90
N GLY A 101 2.85 10.18 8.75
CA GLY A 101 2.58 9.96 10.17
C GLY A 101 1.32 9.12 10.42
N VAL A 102 0.22 9.41 9.73
CA VAL A 102 -1.02 8.63 9.85
C VAL A 102 -0.83 7.21 9.32
N CYS A 103 -0.18 7.05 8.15
CA CYS A 103 0.13 5.73 7.62
C CYS A 103 1.06 4.94 8.54
N ARG A 104 1.96 5.59 9.28
CA ARG A 104 2.84 4.93 10.24
C ARG A 104 2.08 4.34 11.44
N LEU A 105 1.08 5.04 11.95
CA LEU A 105 0.17 4.48 12.98
C LEU A 105 -0.58 3.25 12.46
N LEU A 106 -1.09 3.33 11.23
CA LEU A 106 -1.75 2.20 10.57
C LEU A 106 -0.77 1.04 10.29
N HIS A 107 0.47 1.34 9.94
CA HIS A 107 1.51 0.33 9.70
C HIS A 107 1.78 -0.49 10.97
N VAL A 108 1.84 0.16 12.14
CA VAL A 108 1.98 -0.54 13.43
C VAL A 108 0.83 -1.52 13.65
N LEU A 109 -0.42 -1.11 13.39
CA LEU A 109 -1.58 -2.02 13.49
C LEU A 109 -1.51 -3.18 12.50
N VAL A 110 -1.12 -2.89 11.26
CA VAL A 110 -0.96 -3.91 10.21
C VAL A 110 0.11 -4.93 10.61
N THR A 111 1.17 -4.50 11.30
CA THR A 111 2.24 -5.38 11.77
C THR A 111 1.83 -6.22 12.98
N VAL A 112 1.08 -5.67 13.94
CA VAL A 112 0.64 -6.41 15.13
C VAL A 112 -0.50 -7.38 14.81
N ARG A 113 -1.58 -6.89 14.17
CA ARG A 113 -2.78 -7.70 13.93
C ARG A 113 -2.74 -8.49 12.61
N GLY A 114 -2.06 -7.93 11.61
CA GLY A 114 -2.05 -8.42 10.25
C GLY A 114 -2.94 -7.59 9.30
N HIS A 115 -2.47 -7.40 8.07
CA HIS A 115 -3.13 -6.60 7.05
C HIS A 115 -4.57 -7.05 6.73
N LYS A 116 -4.88 -8.35 6.81
CA LYS A 116 -6.20 -8.90 6.40
C LYS A 116 -7.38 -8.40 7.25
N THR A 117 -7.16 -8.15 8.53
CA THR A 117 -8.21 -7.64 9.44
C THR A 117 -8.34 -6.13 9.28
N VAL A 118 -7.21 -5.43 9.28
CA VAL A 118 -7.15 -3.95 9.19
C VAL A 118 -7.77 -3.43 7.89
N VAL A 119 -7.51 -4.10 6.77
CA VAL A 119 -8.08 -3.81 5.44
C VAL A 119 -9.60 -3.69 5.43
N ARG A 120 -10.31 -4.45 6.28
CA ARG A 120 -11.78 -4.48 6.29
C ARG A 120 -12.42 -3.14 6.66
N PHE A 121 -11.67 -2.31 7.38
CA PHE A 121 -12.14 -1.01 7.87
C PHE A 121 -11.75 0.16 6.97
N PHE A 122 -11.06 -0.09 5.86
CA PHE A 122 -10.69 0.97 4.91
C PHE A 122 -11.90 1.42 4.08
N PRO A 123 -11.91 2.63 3.54
CA PRO A 123 -12.89 3.05 2.53
C PRO A 123 -12.64 2.32 1.19
N HIS A 124 -13.72 1.91 0.53
CA HIS A 124 -13.71 1.05 -0.66
C HIS A 124 -14.21 1.73 -1.94
N GLU A 125 -14.27 3.07 -1.97
CA GLU A 125 -14.87 3.80 -3.08
C GLU A 125 -13.95 3.88 -4.31
N ALA A 126 -14.53 3.69 -5.50
CA ALA A 126 -13.78 3.69 -6.75
C ALA A 126 -13.07 5.03 -7.02
N ALA A 127 -13.69 6.15 -6.64
CA ALA A 127 -13.13 7.50 -6.81
C ALA A 127 -11.83 7.72 -6.02
N ASP A 128 -11.57 6.92 -4.99
CA ASP A 128 -10.36 7.05 -4.20
C ASP A 128 -9.14 6.39 -4.87
N LEU A 129 -9.34 5.53 -5.89
CA LEU A 129 -8.23 4.82 -6.55
C LEU A 129 -7.20 5.79 -7.14
N GLU A 130 -7.64 6.77 -7.91
CA GLU A 130 -6.75 7.75 -8.52
C GLU A 130 -6.10 8.64 -7.46
N ARG A 131 -6.89 9.07 -6.45
CA ARG A 131 -6.42 9.93 -5.36
C ARG A 131 -5.31 9.28 -4.54
N VAL A 132 -5.49 8.02 -4.15
CA VAL A 132 -4.50 7.25 -3.39
C VAL A 132 -3.23 7.02 -4.22
N LEU A 133 -3.36 6.78 -5.52
CA LEU A 133 -2.20 6.68 -6.41
C LEU A 133 -1.40 7.98 -6.45
N GLN A 134 -2.05 9.13 -6.54
CA GLN A 134 -1.37 10.44 -6.53
C GLN A 134 -0.63 10.69 -5.20
N VAL A 135 -1.27 10.37 -4.07
CA VAL A 135 -0.63 10.49 -2.75
C VAL A 135 0.59 9.58 -2.66
N LEU A 136 0.52 8.34 -3.16
CA LEU A 136 1.66 7.42 -3.18
C LEU A 136 2.82 7.97 -4.00
N LEU A 137 2.54 8.55 -5.17
CA LEU A 137 3.56 9.19 -6.01
C LEU A 137 4.18 10.41 -5.31
N ALA A 138 3.38 11.23 -4.63
CA ALA A 138 3.88 12.38 -3.86
C ALA A 138 4.79 11.95 -2.69
N VAL A 139 4.39 10.93 -1.92
CA VAL A 139 5.20 10.35 -0.83
C VAL A 139 6.52 9.81 -1.37
N ARG A 140 6.49 9.11 -2.52
CA ARG A 140 7.70 8.59 -3.17
C ARG A 140 8.64 9.70 -3.62
N ALA A 141 8.13 10.71 -4.31
CA ALA A 141 8.93 11.85 -4.77
C ALA A 141 9.57 12.60 -3.58
N GLY A 142 8.83 12.76 -2.48
CA GLY A 142 9.35 13.32 -1.23
C GLY A 142 10.51 12.50 -0.65
N ALA A 143 10.38 11.17 -0.61
CA ALA A 143 11.44 10.28 -0.13
C ALA A 143 12.71 10.32 -0.99
N GLU A 144 12.55 10.36 -2.32
CA GLU A 144 13.68 10.45 -3.25
C GLU A 144 14.43 11.78 -3.07
N SER A 145 13.70 12.90 -2.97
CA SER A 145 14.30 14.22 -2.73
C SER A 145 15.03 14.32 -1.39
N ALA A 146 14.56 13.63 -0.35
CA ALA A 146 15.20 13.60 0.97
C ALA A 146 16.49 12.75 0.98
N GLY A 147 16.59 11.73 0.12
CA GLY A 147 17.77 10.85 0.00
C GLY A 147 18.91 11.43 -0.84
N GLN A 148 18.68 12.51 -1.59
CA GLN A 148 19.69 13.17 -2.43
C GLN A 148 20.31 14.42 -1.78
N GLY A 149 19.88 14.79 -0.57
CA GLY A 149 20.54 15.81 0.24
C GLY A 149 21.85 15.30 0.83
N ASP A 150 22.91 16.10 0.72
CA ASP A 150 24.32 15.77 1.03
C ASP A 150 24.55 14.78 2.20
N ALA A 151 25.26 13.69 1.91
CA ALA A 151 25.71 12.65 2.85
C ALA A 151 26.61 13.14 4.01
N ALA A 152 26.84 14.45 4.12
CA ALA A 152 27.68 15.09 5.14
C ALA A 152 26.94 15.44 6.45
N ALA A 153 25.61 15.32 6.50
CA ALA A 153 24.79 15.61 7.70
C ALA A 153 24.28 14.34 8.43
N ALA A 154 24.99 13.21 8.28
CA ALA A 154 24.67 11.87 8.80
C ALA A 154 24.75 11.72 10.34
N SER A 155 24.59 12.80 11.11
CA SER A 155 24.52 12.80 12.58
C SER A 155 23.12 13.07 13.13
N SER A 156 22.08 13.05 12.29
CA SER A 156 20.70 13.29 12.73
C SER A 156 19.78 12.10 12.43
N GLY A 157 19.42 11.33 13.45
CA GLY A 157 18.43 10.24 13.35
C GLY A 157 17.03 10.66 12.84
N ALA A 158 16.80 11.96 12.63
CA ALA A 158 15.60 12.50 12.03
C ALA A 158 15.47 12.20 10.52
N HIS A 159 16.59 12.15 9.79
CA HIS A 159 16.56 11.80 8.36
C HIS A 159 16.17 10.33 8.14
N ASP A 160 16.73 9.43 8.97
CA ASP A 160 16.42 8.00 8.93
C ASP A 160 14.95 7.73 9.32
N ASP A 161 14.43 8.46 10.31
CA ASP A 161 13.03 8.31 10.74
C ASP A 161 12.03 8.78 9.67
N ALA A 162 12.34 9.86 8.94
CA ALA A 162 11.52 10.34 7.84
C ALA A 162 11.52 9.37 6.64
N ALA A 163 12.68 8.79 6.32
CA ALA A 163 12.79 7.75 5.29
C ALA A 163 11.99 6.50 5.67
N LEU A 164 12.11 6.05 6.93
CA LEU A 164 11.33 4.92 7.44
C LEU A 164 9.83 5.20 7.38
N ALA A 165 9.39 6.39 7.82
CA ALA A 165 7.98 6.77 7.77
C ALA A 165 7.44 6.78 6.33
N ALA A 166 8.24 7.24 5.36
CA ALA A 166 7.85 7.20 3.95
C ALA A 166 7.71 5.77 3.43
N TRP A 167 8.60 4.85 3.83
CA TRP A 167 8.54 3.44 3.41
C TRP A 167 7.34 2.71 4.02
N GLU A 168 7.07 2.94 5.30
CA GLU A 168 5.88 2.43 6.00
C GLU A 168 4.61 2.97 5.34
N ALA A 169 4.60 4.25 4.94
CA ALA A 169 3.50 4.88 4.23
C ALA A 169 3.25 4.28 2.85
N GLN A 170 4.31 4.04 2.06
CA GLN A 170 4.21 3.36 0.78
C GLN A 170 3.57 1.97 0.93
N GLY A 171 3.94 1.21 1.95
CA GLY A 171 3.35 -0.10 2.24
C GLY A 171 1.84 -0.03 2.52
N VAL A 172 1.40 0.92 3.36
CA VAL A 172 -0.03 1.09 3.70
C VAL A 172 -0.84 1.60 2.51
N LEU A 173 -0.28 2.51 1.72
CA LEU A 173 -0.95 3.02 0.51
C LEU A 173 -1.08 1.94 -0.57
N LEU A 174 -0.04 1.13 -0.79
CA LEU A 174 -0.09 -0.04 -1.67
C LEU A 174 -1.13 -1.05 -1.19
N LEU A 175 -1.20 -1.28 0.13
CA LEU A 175 -2.21 -2.13 0.72
C LEU A 175 -3.61 -1.58 0.46
N TRP A 176 -3.85 -0.28 0.64
CA TRP A 176 -5.14 0.34 0.37
C TRP A 176 -5.53 0.24 -1.11
N LEU A 177 -4.62 0.55 -2.04
CA LEU A 177 -4.83 0.36 -3.47
C LEU A 177 -5.19 -1.09 -3.80
N SER A 178 -4.57 -2.07 -3.12
CA SER A 178 -4.86 -3.48 -3.35
C SER A 178 -6.30 -3.86 -3.03
N ILE A 179 -6.97 -3.10 -2.15
CA ILE A 179 -8.38 -3.27 -1.80
C ILE A 179 -9.25 -2.59 -2.86
N LEU A 180 -8.92 -1.35 -3.21
CA LEU A 180 -9.68 -0.54 -4.17
C LEU A 180 -9.80 -1.23 -5.53
N VAL A 181 -8.74 -1.88 -6.00
CA VAL A 181 -8.75 -2.62 -7.27
C VAL A 181 -9.71 -3.83 -7.28
N LEU A 182 -10.15 -4.30 -6.10
CA LEU A 182 -11.11 -5.41 -5.99
C LEU A 182 -12.56 -4.99 -6.12
N THR A 183 -12.88 -3.72 -5.92
CA THR A 183 -14.24 -3.24 -6.01
C THR A 183 -14.74 -3.41 -7.46
N PRO A 184 -15.97 -3.93 -7.69
CA PRO A 184 -16.48 -4.17 -9.02
C PRO A 184 -16.83 -2.84 -9.72
N PHE A 185 -15.85 -2.22 -10.36
CA PHE A 185 -16.02 -1.06 -11.22
C PHE A 185 -15.13 -1.11 -12.46
N ASP A 186 -15.55 -0.43 -13.51
CA ASP A 186 -14.77 -0.32 -14.75
C ASP A 186 -13.66 0.72 -14.56
N LEU A 187 -12.38 0.33 -14.75
CA LEU A 187 -11.23 1.23 -14.60
C LEU A 187 -11.32 2.46 -15.51
N ARG A 188 -12.02 2.32 -16.64
CA ARG A 188 -12.26 3.38 -17.62
C ARG A 188 -13.08 4.55 -17.06
N THR A 189 -13.92 4.30 -16.05
CA THR A 189 -14.80 5.32 -15.46
C THR A 189 -14.08 6.21 -14.45
N VAL A 190 -13.02 5.67 -13.84
CA VAL A 190 -12.24 6.35 -12.79
C VAL A 190 -11.02 7.05 -13.38
N ASP A 191 -10.54 6.60 -14.54
CA ASP A 191 -9.33 7.14 -15.15
C ASP A 191 -9.59 8.49 -15.82
N SER A 192 -9.24 9.57 -15.10
CA SER A 192 -9.31 10.95 -15.57
C SER A 192 -8.41 11.23 -16.80
N SER A 193 -7.49 10.31 -17.14
CA SER A 193 -6.53 10.47 -18.25
C SER A 193 -6.94 9.78 -19.56
N VAL A 194 -8.12 9.13 -19.61
CA VAL A 194 -8.65 8.43 -20.81
C VAL A 194 -8.85 9.35 -22.03
N GLY A 195 -8.89 10.67 -21.85
CA GLY A 195 -8.98 11.65 -22.94
C GLY A 195 -7.65 12.09 -23.58
N ALA A 196 -6.49 11.78 -22.98
CA ALA A 196 -5.21 12.39 -23.36
C ALA A 196 -4.40 11.58 -24.41
N ALA A 197 -4.55 10.27 -24.45
CA ALA A 197 -4.07 9.38 -25.51
C ALA A 197 -4.56 7.96 -25.16
N ALA A 198 -5.40 7.34 -25.98
CA ALA A 198 -5.77 5.95 -25.78
C ALA A 198 -4.53 5.07 -26.02
N PRO A 199 -3.98 4.36 -25.02
CA PRO A 199 -2.82 3.51 -25.24
C PRO A 199 -3.20 2.35 -26.18
N ALA A 200 -2.35 2.12 -27.17
CA ALA A 200 -2.42 0.97 -28.05
C ALA A 200 -2.17 -0.30 -27.22
N GLY A 201 -3.23 -0.96 -26.77
CA GLY A 201 -3.12 -2.16 -25.91
C GLY A 201 -4.34 -2.51 -25.06
N GLY A 202 -5.41 -1.70 -25.09
CA GLY A 202 -6.67 -2.02 -24.40
C GLY A 202 -6.65 -1.87 -22.87
N VAL A 203 -5.51 -1.48 -22.30
CA VAL A 203 -5.32 -1.21 -20.86
C VAL A 203 -5.45 0.29 -20.62
N THR A 204 -6.19 0.70 -19.60
CA THR A 204 -6.30 2.13 -19.23
C THR A 204 -4.96 2.70 -18.77
N PRO A 205 -4.59 3.96 -19.11
CA PRO A 205 -3.34 4.57 -18.68
C PRO A 205 -3.15 4.57 -17.15
N LEU A 206 -4.21 4.71 -16.36
CA LEU A 206 -4.16 4.56 -14.91
C LEU A 206 -3.66 3.17 -14.48
N ALA A 207 -4.22 2.11 -15.07
CA ALA A 207 -3.84 0.74 -14.77
C ALA A 207 -2.42 0.40 -15.21
N ALA A 208 -1.98 0.93 -16.36
CA ALA A 208 -0.60 0.80 -16.82
C ALA A 208 0.39 1.41 -15.81
N ARG A 209 0.11 2.63 -15.31
CA ARG A 209 0.92 3.28 -14.26
C ARG A 209 0.99 2.45 -12.98
N ILE A 210 -0.13 1.86 -12.55
CA ILE A 210 -0.16 0.99 -11.36
C ILE A 210 0.73 -0.25 -11.59
N VAL A 211 0.67 -0.87 -12.78
CA VAL A 211 1.51 -2.03 -13.12
C VAL A 211 2.99 -1.66 -13.10
N GLU A 212 3.39 -0.57 -13.75
CA GLU A 212 4.77 -0.06 -13.76
C GLU A 212 5.29 0.25 -12.35
N LEU A 213 4.46 0.90 -11.54
CA LEU A 213 4.78 1.21 -10.16
C LEU A 213 5.02 -0.07 -9.35
N CYS A 214 4.12 -1.05 -9.44
CA CYS A 214 4.28 -2.33 -8.77
C CYS A 214 5.54 -3.07 -9.22
N GLN A 215 5.84 -3.08 -10.53
CA GLN A 215 7.06 -3.69 -11.08
C GLN A 215 8.33 -3.08 -10.45
N GLY A 216 8.35 -1.75 -10.24
CA GLY A 216 9.44 -1.07 -9.54
C GLY A 216 9.58 -1.50 -8.08
N TYR A 217 8.48 -1.80 -7.40
CA TYR A 217 8.49 -2.27 -6.00
C TYR A 217 8.83 -3.76 -5.84
N LEU A 218 8.77 -4.58 -6.90
CA LEU A 218 9.09 -6.01 -6.81
C LEU A 218 10.55 -6.29 -6.45
N ASP A 219 11.44 -5.34 -6.74
CA ASP A 219 12.87 -5.41 -6.42
C ASP A 219 13.21 -4.81 -5.05
N HIS A 220 12.24 -4.19 -4.37
CA HIS A 220 12.49 -3.52 -3.11
C HIS A 220 12.63 -4.53 -1.96
N PRO A 221 13.58 -4.34 -1.02
CA PRO A 221 13.61 -5.13 0.21
C PRO A 221 12.48 -4.71 1.15
N GLY A 222 11.72 -5.66 1.70
CA GLY A 222 10.76 -5.42 2.79
C GLY A 222 9.27 -5.49 2.44
N ALA A 223 8.43 -4.97 3.33
CA ALA A 223 6.97 -5.14 3.30
C ALA A 223 6.30 -4.48 2.07
N ALA A 224 6.88 -3.41 1.53
CA ALA A 224 6.37 -2.74 0.33
C ALA A 224 6.30 -3.70 -0.87
N ARG A 225 7.28 -4.61 -1.01
CA ARG A 225 7.30 -5.64 -2.05
C ARG A 225 6.12 -6.58 -1.95
N GLU A 226 5.79 -7.02 -0.74
CA GLU A 226 4.67 -7.94 -0.50
C GLU A 226 3.33 -7.28 -0.84
N MET A 227 3.17 -6.01 -0.48
CA MET A 227 1.95 -5.24 -0.78
C MET A 227 1.83 -4.90 -2.26
N ALA A 228 2.94 -4.59 -2.93
CA ALA A 228 2.98 -4.39 -4.37
C ALA A 228 2.66 -5.69 -5.15
N ALA A 229 3.23 -6.82 -4.72
CA ALA A 229 2.91 -8.13 -5.28
C ALA A 229 1.42 -8.46 -5.12
N LEU A 230 0.83 -8.13 -3.97
CA LEU A 230 -0.59 -8.30 -3.68
C LEU A 230 -1.49 -7.42 -4.55
N LEU A 231 -1.16 -6.15 -4.68
CA LEU A 231 -1.85 -5.21 -5.57
C LEU A 231 -1.79 -5.69 -7.01
N LEU A 232 -0.61 -6.08 -7.49
CA LEU A 232 -0.40 -6.56 -8.85
C LEU A 232 -1.19 -7.84 -9.14
N ALA A 233 -1.13 -8.82 -8.23
CA ALA A 233 -1.90 -10.06 -8.34
C ALA A 233 -3.40 -9.82 -8.45
N ARG A 234 -3.92 -8.88 -7.65
CA ARG A 234 -5.35 -8.53 -7.64
C ARG A 234 -5.76 -7.76 -8.90
N LEU A 235 -4.91 -6.88 -9.40
CA LEU A 235 -5.16 -6.13 -10.64
C LEU A 235 -5.16 -7.04 -11.88
N LEU A 236 -4.16 -7.91 -12.00
CA LEU A 236 -3.97 -8.77 -13.17
C LEU A 236 -4.95 -9.94 -13.24
N THR A 237 -5.60 -10.31 -12.12
CA THR A 237 -6.64 -11.36 -12.10
C THR A 237 -8.02 -10.85 -12.50
N ARG A 238 -8.16 -9.56 -12.79
CA ARG A 238 -9.41 -8.94 -13.23
C ARG A 238 -9.72 -9.29 -14.68
N PRO A 239 -10.98 -9.56 -15.06
CA PRO A 239 -11.33 -9.95 -16.42
C PRO A 239 -10.91 -8.92 -17.48
N ASP A 240 -10.95 -7.63 -17.17
CA ASP A 240 -10.61 -6.54 -18.09
C ASP A 240 -9.10 -6.34 -18.31
N MET A 241 -8.26 -7.04 -17.51
CA MET A 241 -6.81 -6.82 -17.45
C MET A 241 -5.99 -7.95 -18.09
N ARG A 242 -6.63 -8.83 -18.88
CA ARG A 242 -5.95 -9.90 -19.63
C ARG A 242 -4.75 -9.41 -20.46
N PRO A 243 -4.84 -8.33 -21.27
CA PRO A 243 -3.68 -7.86 -22.04
C PRO A 243 -2.54 -7.37 -21.14
N ALA A 244 -2.86 -6.78 -19.97
CA ALA A 244 -1.83 -6.37 -19.00
C ALA A 244 -1.14 -7.58 -18.35
N LEU A 245 -1.87 -8.67 -18.12
CA LEU A 245 -1.30 -9.92 -17.60
C LEU A 245 -0.30 -10.51 -18.59
N GLU A 246 -0.64 -10.57 -19.88
CA GLU A 246 0.28 -11.06 -20.92
C GLU A 246 1.54 -10.18 -21.00
N GLY A 247 1.38 -8.85 -21.00
CA GLY A 247 2.49 -7.91 -20.95
C GLY A 247 3.37 -8.09 -19.71
N PHE A 248 2.76 -8.31 -18.54
CA PHE A 248 3.51 -8.59 -17.30
C PHE A 248 4.29 -9.90 -17.35
N LEU A 249 3.72 -10.98 -17.92
CA LEU A 249 4.42 -12.25 -18.07
C LEU A 249 5.61 -12.13 -19.03
N GLY A 250 5.46 -11.37 -20.12
CA GLY A 250 6.56 -11.05 -21.03
C GLY A 250 7.67 -10.25 -20.34
N TRP A 251 7.29 -9.20 -19.61
CA TRP A 251 8.21 -8.41 -18.79
C TRP A 251 8.94 -9.27 -17.75
N GLN A 252 8.23 -10.16 -17.07
CA GLN A 252 8.80 -11.07 -16.07
C GLN A 252 9.89 -11.94 -16.70
N ALA A 253 9.60 -12.57 -17.84
CA ALA A 253 10.56 -13.45 -18.51
C ALA A 253 11.82 -12.68 -18.94
N ALA A 254 11.64 -11.51 -19.58
CA ALA A 254 12.75 -10.66 -20.01
C ALA A 254 13.59 -10.16 -18.82
N THR A 255 12.94 -9.71 -17.75
CA THR A 255 13.61 -9.13 -16.58
C THR A 255 14.36 -10.20 -15.80
N LEU A 256 13.79 -11.39 -15.62
CA LEU A 256 14.48 -12.50 -14.94
C LEU A 256 15.68 -13.01 -15.74
N ALA A 257 15.58 -13.05 -17.08
CA ALA A 257 16.69 -13.45 -17.94
C ALA A 257 17.84 -12.43 -17.94
N ALA A 258 17.53 -11.14 -17.84
CA ALA A 258 18.52 -10.05 -17.88
C ALA A 258 19.00 -9.58 -16.49
N ALA A 259 18.39 -10.04 -15.39
CA ALA A 259 18.69 -9.53 -14.06
C ALA A 259 20.03 -10.03 -13.51
N HIS A 260 20.79 -9.09 -12.94
CA HIS A 260 21.99 -9.39 -12.18
C HIS A 260 21.65 -10.22 -10.92
N PRO A 261 22.50 -11.16 -10.46
CA PRO A 261 22.24 -12.00 -9.28
C PRO A 261 21.89 -11.23 -8.01
N ALA A 262 22.48 -10.05 -7.79
CA ALA A 262 22.14 -9.17 -6.66
C ALA A 262 20.72 -8.59 -6.72
N LYS A 263 20.13 -8.43 -7.92
CA LYS A 263 18.75 -7.99 -8.11
C LYS A 263 17.78 -9.17 -7.97
N LEU A 264 18.21 -10.35 -8.44
CA LEU A 264 17.42 -11.58 -8.36
C LEU A 264 17.07 -11.98 -6.92
N GLN A 265 17.90 -11.66 -5.93
CA GLN A 265 17.64 -11.98 -4.52
C GLN A 265 16.31 -11.38 -4.01
N PHE A 266 15.91 -10.20 -4.50
CA PHE A 266 14.68 -9.53 -4.09
C PHE A 266 13.57 -9.64 -5.13
N LEU A 267 13.93 -9.54 -6.41
CA LEU A 267 13.01 -9.63 -7.53
C LEU A 267 12.32 -11.01 -7.61
N LEU A 268 13.08 -12.10 -7.45
CA LEU A 268 12.54 -13.45 -7.59
C LEU A 268 11.45 -13.76 -6.55
N PRO A 269 11.64 -13.53 -5.24
CA PRO A 269 10.57 -13.71 -4.27
C PRO A 269 9.34 -12.83 -4.54
N GLY A 270 9.52 -11.56 -4.92
CA GLY A 270 8.40 -10.65 -5.19
C GLY A 270 7.55 -11.11 -6.37
N VAL A 271 8.22 -11.51 -7.45
CA VAL A 271 7.58 -12.06 -8.64
C VAL A 271 6.86 -13.39 -8.35
N LEU A 272 7.48 -14.29 -7.59
CA LEU A 272 6.87 -15.56 -7.21
C LEU A 272 5.65 -15.35 -6.31
N GLN A 273 5.71 -14.39 -5.39
CA GLN A 273 4.61 -14.03 -4.51
C GLN A 273 3.41 -13.48 -5.29
N ALA A 274 3.64 -12.58 -6.25
CA ALA A 274 2.59 -12.07 -7.12
C ALA A 274 1.89 -13.20 -7.88
N ARG A 275 2.66 -14.20 -8.37
CA ARG A 275 2.09 -15.37 -9.05
C ARG A 275 1.32 -16.29 -8.11
N ALA A 276 1.83 -16.55 -6.92
CA ALA A 276 1.16 -17.37 -5.92
C ALA A 276 -0.18 -16.76 -5.50
N GLN A 277 -0.19 -15.45 -5.23
CA GLN A 277 -1.40 -14.73 -4.84
C GLN A 277 -2.42 -14.64 -5.99
N GLY A 278 -1.96 -14.47 -7.23
CA GLY A 278 -2.82 -14.50 -8.43
C GLY A 278 -3.49 -15.86 -8.64
N ARG A 279 -2.75 -16.95 -8.42
CA ARG A 279 -3.27 -18.34 -8.54
C ARG A 279 -4.37 -18.66 -7.54
N VAL A 280 -4.16 -18.35 -6.27
CA VAL A 280 -5.17 -18.59 -5.22
C VAL A 280 -6.46 -17.86 -5.57
N ARG A 281 -6.36 -16.63 -6.08
CA ARG A 281 -7.53 -15.84 -6.45
C ARG A 281 -8.24 -16.34 -7.72
N ALA A 282 -7.48 -16.70 -8.76
CA ALA A 282 -8.04 -17.29 -9.97
C ALA A 282 -8.77 -18.62 -9.69
N ALA A 283 -8.22 -19.43 -8.79
CA ALA A 283 -8.85 -20.67 -8.32
C ALA A 283 -10.16 -20.43 -7.55
N LEU A 284 -10.22 -19.37 -6.73
CA LEU A 284 -11.39 -19.01 -5.93
C LEU A 284 -12.55 -18.44 -6.78
N HIS A 285 -12.25 -17.62 -7.80
CA HIS A 285 -13.30 -16.93 -8.57
C HIS A 285 -13.80 -17.68 -9.81
N ALA A 286 -12.99 -18.58 -10.40
CA ALA A 286 -13.33 -19.18 -11.69
C ALA A 286 -13.20 -20.71 -11.72
N GLY A 287 -13.13 -21.34 -10.54
CA GLY A 287 -12.96 -22.78 -10.39
C GLY A 287 -11.57 -23.26 -10.83
N TRP A 288 -11.24 -24.52 -10.50
CA TRP A 288 -9.92 -25.11 -10.79
C TRP A 288 -9.55 -25.06 -12.29
N GLY A 289 -10.52 -24.96 -13.21
CA GLY A 289 -10.31 -24.81 -14.65
C GLY A 289 -9.65 -23.49 -15.07
N ALA A 290 -9.94 -22.37 -14.39
CA ALA A 290 -9.29 -21.09 -14.66
C ALA A 290 -7.90 -20.99 -14.03
N ALA A 291 -7.65 -21.66 -12.92
CA ALA A 291 -6.31 -21.85 -12.37
C ALA A 291 -5.41 -22.66 -13.33
N LEU A 292 -5.98 -23.65 -14.02
CA LEU A 292 -5.33 -24.41 -15.10
C LEU A 292 -5.13 -23.58 -16.38
N ALA A 293 -6.04 -22.64 -16.70
CA ALA A 293 -5.84 -21.68 -17.79
C ALA A 293 -4.72 -20.68 -17.46
N TRP A 294 -4.65 -20.20 -16.21
CA TRP A 294 -3.53 -19.41 -15.70
C TRP A 294 -2.22 -20.21 -15.77
N HIS A 295 -2.25 -21.51 -15.43
CA HIS A 295 -1.11 -22.42 -15.57
C HIS A 295 -0.69 -22.63 -17.03
N ARG A 296 -1.63 -22.69 -17.99
CA ARG A 296 -1.33 -22.83 -19.42
C ARG A 296 -0.82 -21.54 -20.06
N CYS A 297 -1.39 -20.37 -19.73
CA CYS A 297 -0.83 -19.07 -20.14
C CYS A 297 0.54 -18.80 -19.53
N CYS A 298 0.75 -19.21 -18.28
CA CYS A 298 2.04 -19.15 -17.59
C CYS A 298 3.03 -20.27 -18.00
N GLY A 299 2.55 -21.23 -18.78
CA GLY A 299 3.24 -22.46 -19.13
C GLY A 299 3.26 -22.63 -20.64
N CYS A 300 3.86 -21.68 -21.35
CA CYS A 300 4.34 -21.88 -22.71
C CYS A 300 5.80 -21.40 -22.79
N GLY A 301 6.73 -22.35 -22.98
CA GLY A 301 7.99 -22.09 -23.68
C GLY A 301 9.32 -22.21 -22.94
N ALA A 302 9.42 -22.82 -21.74
CA ALA A 302 10.71 -23.01 -21.06
C ALA A 302 11.13 -24.49 -20.93
N ALA A 303 10.94 -25.27 -21.99
CA ALA A 303 11.43 -26.65 -22.05
C ALA A 303 12.77 -26.80 -22.79
N ASP A 304 13.33 -25.75 -23.41
CA ASP A 304 14.57 -25.87 -24.24
C ASP A 304 15.71 -24.92 -23.84
N VAL A 305 15.91 -24.62 -22.55
CA VAL A 305 17.06 -23.80 -22.10
C VAL A 305 17.94 -24.51 -21.05
N PHE A 306 17.73 -25.81 -20.83
CA PHE A 306 18.66 -26.64 -20.06
C PHE A 306 18.75 -28.04 -20.69
N GLU A 307 19.33 -28.09 -21.88
CA GLU A 307 20.22 -29.18 -22.34
C GLU A 307 21.37 -28.57 -23.15
#